data_AF-A0AAD4ER52-F1
#
_entry.id   AF-A0AAD4ER52-F1
#
_cell.length_a   1.000
_cell.length_b   1.000
_cell.length_c   1.000
_cell.angle_alpha   90.00
_cell.angle_beta   90.00
_cell.angle_gamma   90.00
#
_symmetry.space_group_name_H-M   'P 1'
#
loop_
_entity.id
_entity.type
_entity.pdbx_description
1 polymer ?
#
loop_
_entity_poly.entity_id
_entity_poly.type
_entity_poly.pdbx_seq_one_letter_code
_entity_poly.pdbx_strand_id
1 'polypeptide(L)'
;MALYSSHLDSAPRRREDAGVTQVGTISMDFTNVDMSRFETRITEAGTEYKLEYEVGVDFRSDEGVLRCFCRAHGATIGVTTISFTDLSG
;
A
#
# COMPACT_ATOMS: atom_id res chain seq x y z
N MET A 1 -5.89 1.00 3.02
CA MET A 1 -6.32 1.29 1.63
C MET A 1 -6.99 0.06 1.04
N ALA A 2 -8.22 0.16 0.54
CA ALA A 2 -8.90 -0.99 -0.07
C ALA A 2 -8.37 -1.26 -1.48
N LEU A 3 -8.17 -2.54 -1.83
CA LEU A 3 -7.76 -2.98 -3.16
C LEU A 3 -8.97 -3.57 -3.89
N TYR A 4 -9.18 -3.14 -5.13
CA TYR A 4 -10.29 -3.57 -5.97
C TYR A 4 -9.77 -4.23 -7.24
N SER A 5 -10.50 -5.24 -7.72
CA SER A 5 -10.34 -5.81 -9.06
C SER A 5 -11.58 -5.56 -9.89
N SER A 6 -11.44 -5.59 -11.21
CA SER A 6 -12.56 -5.61 -12.14
C SER A 6 -12.33 -6.67 -13.20
N HIS A 7 -13.37 -7.41 -13.55
CA HIS A 7 -13.37 -8.40 -14.64
C HIS A 7 -13.96 -7.83 -15.94
N LEU A 8 -14.20 -6.52 -16.01
CA LEU A 8 -14.70 -5.86 -17.22
C LEU A 8 -13.54 -5.57 -18.18
N ASP A 9 -13.82 -5.68 -19.49
CA ASP A 9 -12.85 -5.33 -20.54
C ASP A 9 -12.44 -3.85 -20.51
N SER A 10 -13.30 -2.98 -19.99
CA SER A 10 -13.03 -1.55 -19.80
C SER A 10 -12.99 -1.20 -18.32
N ALA A 11 -11.97 -0.44 -17.91
CA ALA A 11 -11.83 0.00 -16.53
C ALA A 11 -13.07 0.80 -16.07
N PRO A 12 -13.73 0.38 -14.97
CA PRO A 12 -14.87 1.10 -14.41
C PRO A 12 -14.47 2.45 -13.84
N ARG A 13 -15.44 3.38 -13.74
CA ARG A 13 -15.17 4.75 -13.29
C ARG A 13 -15.17 4.85 -11.78
N ARG A 14 -15.97 4.01 -11.11
CA ARG A 14 -16.14 3.99 -9.66
C ARG A 14 -16.03 2.57 -9.13
N ARG A 15 -15.67 2.46 -7.85
CA ARG A 15 -15.55 1.16 -7.17
C ARG A 15 -16.90 0.49 -6.89
N GLU A 16 -17.98 1.26 -6.93
CA GLU A 16 -19.36 0.79 -6.76
C GLU A 16 -19.97 0.29 -8.08
N ASP A 17 -19.27 0.46 -9.22
CA ASP A 17 -19.76 0.02 -10.52
C ASP A 17 -19.85 -1.52 -10.58
N ALA A 18 -20.81 -2.02 -11.36
CA ALA A 18 -20.97 -3.46 -11.58
C ALA A 18 -19.66 -4.07 -12.10
N GLY A 19 -19.34 -5.27 -11.63
CA GLY A 19 -18.12 -5.98 -12.02
C GLY A 19 -16.84 -5.52 -11.32
N VAL A 20 -16.93 -4.59 -10.36
CA VAL A 20 -15.85 -4.31 -9.40
C VAL A 20 -16.04 -5.17 -8.15
N THR A 21 -14.94 -5.69 -7.60
CA THR A 21 -14.96 -6.43 -6.34
C THR A 21 -13.77 -6.04 -5.48
N GLN A 22 -13.99 -5.80 -4.19
CA GLN A 22 -12.91 -5.60 -3.24
C GLN A 22 -12.20 -6.94 -3.03
N VAL A 23 -10.90 -6.98 -3.33
CA VAL A 23 -10.08 -8.20 -3.24
C VAL A 23 -9.13 -8.18 -2.05
N GLY A 24 -8.99 -7.04 -1.38
CA GLY A 24 -8.14 -6.97 -0.20
C GLY A 24 -8.06 -5.58 0.41
N THR A 25 -7.15 -5.47 1.37
CA THR A 25 -6.79 -4.21 2.02
C THR A 25 -5.27 -4.17 2.17
N ILE A 26 -4.67 -3.06 1.73
CA ILE A 26 -3.28 -2.71 2.00
C ILE A 26 -3.28 -1.90 3.30
N SER A 27 -2.63 -2.45 4.32
CA SER A 27 -2.37 -1.79 5.60
C SER A 27 -0.89 -1.47 5.74
N MET A 28 -0.58 -0.36 6.39
CA MET A 28 0.80 0.04 6.70
C MET A 28 1.03 -0.16 8.18
N ASP A 29 2.08 -0.91 8.52
CA ASP A 29 2.55 -1.09 9.88
C ASP A 29 3.91 -0.41 10.02
N PHE A 30 3.99 0.59 10.91
CA PHE A 30 5.18 1.38 11.17
C PHE A 30 5.91 0.96 12.45
N THR A 31 5.51 -0.14 13.09
CA THR A 31 6.08 -0.60 14.38
C THR A 31 7.60 -0.81 14.33
N ASN A 32 8.12 -1.26 13.18
CA ASN A 32 9.56 -1.51 12.97
C ASN A 32 10.27 -0.40 12.17
N VAL A 33 9.61 0.75 11.96
CA VAL A 33 10.24 1.90 11.33
C VAL A 33 10.95 2.71 12.41
N ASP A 34 12.19 3.11 12.13
CA ASP A 34 12.95 4.01 13.00
C ASP A 34 12.33 5.42 12.94
N MET A 35 11.41 5.68 13.88
CA MET A 35 10.64 6.92 13.92
C MET A 35 11.48 8.15 14.29
N SER A 36 12.68 7.96 14.84
CA SER A 36 13.56 9.06 15.27
C SER A 36 14.04 9.96 14.12
N ARG A 37 13.87 9.49 12.89
CA ARG A 37 14.25 10.20 11.66
C ARG A 37 13.22 11.21 11.19
N PHE A 38 12.03 11.22 11.78
CA PHE A 38 10.94 12.13 11.42
C PHE A 38 10.86 13.30 12.39
N GLU A 39 10.24 14.39 11.94
CA GLU A 39 9.94 15.55 12.79
C GLU A 39 9.13 15.09 14.02
N THR A 40 9.54 15.55 15.20
CA THR A 40 8.97 15.10 16.47
C THR A 40 8.50 16.26 17.33
N ARG A 41 7.46 16.00 18.12
CA ARG A 41 6.94 16.92 19.12
C ARG A 41 6.72 16.17 20.44
N ILE A 42 7.25 16.73 21.53
CA ILE A 42 6.98 16.24 22.88
C ILE A 42 5.69 16.90 23.39
N THR A 43 4.74 16.10 23.85
CA THR A 43 3.46 16.53 24.42
C THR A 43 3.26 15.90 25.81
N GLU A 44 2.23 16.32 26.55
CA GLU A 44 1.89 15.69 27.84
C GLU A 44 1.53 14.20 27.68
N ALA A 45 1.06 13.78 26.51
CA ALA A 45 0.71 12.40 26.19
C ALA A 45 1.90 11.54 25.72
N GLY A 46 3.07 12.14 25.51
CA GLY A 46 4.28 11.46 25.08
C GLY A 46 4.93 12.09 23.85
N THR A 47 5.63 11.26 23.06
CA THR A 47 6.32 11.71 21.84
C THR A 47 5.46 11.44 20.62
N GLU A 48 5.16 12.49 19.86
CA GLU A 48 4.48 12.40 18.57
C GLU A 48 5.50 12.55 17.44
N TYR A 49 5.28 11.85 16.33
CA TYR A 49 6.10 11.93 15.12
C TYR A 49 5.24 12.32 13.92
N LYS A 50 5.70 13.28 13.12
CA LYS A 50 5.05 13.68 11.89
C LYS A 50 5.59 12.85 10.73
N LEU A 51 4.81 11.87 10.31
CA LEU A 51 5.15 10.97 9.20
C LEU A 51 4.41 11.39 7.93
N GLU A 52 5.16 11.93 6.95
CA GLU A 52 4.69 12.13 5.58
C GLU A 52 5.23 11.00 4.71
N TYR A 53 4.33 10.30 4.02
CA TYR A 53 4.70 9.12 3.25
C TYR A 53 3.83 8.93 2.00
N GLU A 54 4.39 8.23 1.03
CA GLU A 54 3.75 7.86 -0.23
C GLU A 54 3.54 6.34 -0.25
N VAL A 55 2.34 5.91 -0.66
CA VAL A 55 2.05 4.50 -0.94
C VAL A 55 2.00 4.30 -2.44
N GLY A 56 2.78 3.34 -2.93
CA GLY A 56 2.83 2.98 -4.34
C GLY A 56 2.56 1.50 -4.58
N VAL A 57 2.10 1.21 -5.78
CA VAL A 57 1.88 -0.15 -6.28
C VAL A 57 2.54 -0.28 -7.64
N ASP A 58 3.50 -1.19 -7.76
CA ASP A 58 4.09 -1.59 -9.03
C ASP A 58 3.45 -2.91 -9.49
N PHE A 59 2.84 -2.88 -10.68
CA PHE A 59 2.37 -4.08 -11.36
C PHE A 59 3.53 -4.69 -12.14
N ARG A 60 4.10 -5.78 -11.63
CA ARG A 60 5.19 -6.51 -12.29
C ARG A 60 4.62 -7.78 -12.90
N SER A 61 3.90 -7.61 -14.01
CA SER A 61 3.20 -8.68 -14.70
C SER A 61 4.15 -9.73 -15.29
N ASP A 62 5.36 -9.33 -15.66
CA ASP A 62 6.46 -10.20 -16.08
C ASP A 62 6.96 -11.11 -14.95
N GLU A 63 6.98 -10.61 -13.73
CA GLU A 63 7.34 -11.37 -12.52
C GLU A 63 6.12 -12.08 -11.89
N GLY A 64 4.91 -11.79 -12.35
CA GLY A 64 3.68 -12.34 -11.78
C GLY A 64 3.35 -11.83 -10.38
N VAL A 65 3.79 -10.61 -10.05
CA VAL A 65 3.63 -10.04 -8.70
C VAL A 65 3.10 -8.61 -8.69
N LEU A 66 2.37 -8.28 -7.64
CA LEU A 66 1.95 -6.93 -7.29
C LEU A 66 2.79 -6.47 -6.10
N ARG A 67 3.67 -5.52 -6.33
CA ARG A 67 4.57 -4.98 -5.29
C ARG A 67 3.95 -3.72 -4.71
N CYS A 68 3.63 -3.76 -3.42
CA CYS A 68 3.22 -2.59 -2.66
C CYS A 68 4.43 -2.04 -1.90
N PHE A 69 4.62 -0.73 -1.91
CA PHE A 69 5.69 -0.09 -1.16
C PHE A 69 5.23 1.21 -0.50
N CYS A 70 5.92 1.56 0.58
CA CYS A 70 5.77 2.81 1.30
C CYS A 70 7.11 3.56 1.26
N ARG A 71 7.07 4.83 0.89
CA ARG A 71 8.25 5.72 0.89
C ARG A 71 8.03 6.89 1.82
N ALA A 72 9.07 7.27 2.55
CA ALA A 72 9.12 8.53 3.29
C ALA A 72 10.48 9.20 3.02
N HIS A 73 10.47 10.52 2.79
CA HIS A 73 11.67 11.28 2.41
C HIS A 73 12.48 10.65 1.25
N GLY A 74 11.79 10.08 0.26
CA GLY A 74 12.42 9.43 -0.90
C GLY A 74 12.99 8.03 -0.65
N ALA A 75 12.99 7.54 0.59
CA ALA A 75 13.47 6.21 0.94
C ALA A 75 12.31 5.22 1.16
N THR A 76 12.46 3.98 0.70
CA THR A 76 11.49 2.92 0.99
C THR A 76 11.60 2.51 2.47
N ILE A 77 10.50 2.69 3.21
CA ILE A 77 10.38 2.33 4.63
C ILE A 77 9.52 1.08 4.86
N GLY A 78 8.87 0.57 3.81
CA GLY A 78 8.13 -0.68 3.83
C GLY A 78 7.91 -1.22 2.43
N VAL A 79 7.97 -2.55 2.29
CA VAL A 79 7.70 -3.24 1.02
C VAL A 79 7.04 -4.57 1.30
N THR A 80 6.06 -4.92 0.49
CA THR A 80 5.47 -6.27 0.45
C THR A 80 5.09 -6.62 -0.97
N THR A 81 5.00 -7.92 -1.24
CA THR A 81 4.74 -8.46 -2.57
C THR A 81 3.63 -9.48 -2.48
N ILE A 82 2.63 -9.36 -3.35
CA ILE A 82 1.57 -10.35 -3.52
C ILE A 82 1.86 -11.09 -4.82
N SER A 83 2.08 -12.40 -4.72
CA SER A 83 2.20 -13.26 -5.91
C SER A 83 0.82 -13.58 -6.46
N PHE A 84 0.66 -13.52 -7.79
CA PHE A 84 -0.54 -13.93 -8.49
C PHE A 84 -0.30 -14.99 -9.57
N THR A 85 0.90 -15.58 -9.61
CA THR A 85 1.20 -16.75 -10.45
C THR A 85 0.43 -17.99 -9.99
N ASP A 86 0.16 -18.14 -8.70
CA ASP A 86 -0.59 -19.27 -8.14
C ASP A 86 -2.11 -19.09 -8.16
N LEU A 87 -2.62 -17.96 -8.67
CA LEU A 87 -4.07 -17.69 -8.79
C LEU A 87 -4.67 -18.28 -10.09
N SER A 88 -3.87 -19.03 -10.85
CA SER A 88 -4.31 -19.80 -12.02
C SER A 88 -4.50 -21.28 -11.65
N GLY A 89 -5.54 -21.54 -10.84
CA GLY A 89 -6.06 -22.87 -10.54
C GLY A 89 -7.52 -22.98 -10.97
#